data_AF-A0AAV0CE40-F1
#
_entry.id   AF-A0AAV0CE40-F1
#
_cell.length_a   1.000
_cell.length_b   1.000
_cell.length_c   1.000
_cell.angle_alpha   90.00
_cell.angle_beta   90.00
_cell.angle_gamma   90.00
#
_symmetry.space_group_name_H-M   'P 1'
#
loop_
_entity.id
_entity.type
_entity.pdbx_description
1 polymer ?
#
loop_
_entity_poly.entity_id
_entity_poly.type
_entity_poly.pdbx_seq_one_letter_code
_entity_poly.pdbx_strand_id
1 'polypeptide(L)'
;MIRNFQKMFRGKELKDLLWKATKASYVSAFQKVMKQIAEKSKEAYDWINKKNPQEWSRSHFSSNLECDMLLNNLSESFNAMILDAREMGIVSMLEAIRTKLMRRVHQRRDSMKNVHGTLCPKIQKQLDKAKETCFMFTLEWSGDSKFQFLGMGVNL
;
A
#
# COMPACT_ATOMS: atom_id res chain seq x y z
N MET A 1 -12.83 -1.77 -1.17
CA MET A 1 -12.84 -3.24 -0.99
C MET A 1 -12.52 -3.66 0.45
N ILE A 2 -11.29 -3.42 0.96
CA ILE A 2 -10.86 -3.90 2.29
C ILE A 2 -11.77 -3.42 3.45
N ARG A 3 -12.21 -2.15 3.43
CA ARG A 3 -13.16 -1.63 4.42
C ARG A 3 -14.51 -2.36 4.42
N ASN A 4 -15.04 -2.69 3.23
CA ASN A 4 -16.30 -3.43 3.11
C ASN A 4 -16.15 -4.87 3.59
N PHE A 5 -15.01 -5.50 3.28
CA PHE A 5 -14.69 -6.83 3.80
C PHE A 5 -14.66 -6.84 5.33
N GLN A 6 -13.99 -5.87 5.97
CA GLN A 6 -13.92 -5.76 7.43
C GLN A 6 -15.28 -5.52 8.11
N LYS A 7 -16.24 -4.90 7.42
CA LYS A 7 -17.60 -4.72 7.94
C LYS A 7 -18.36 -6.05 8.04
N MET A 8 -18.15 -6.97 7.09
CA MET A 8 -18.83 -8.26 7.04
C MET A 8 -18.08 -9.36 7.78
N PHE A 9 -16.75 -9.38 7.67
CA PHE A 9 -15.90 -10.40 8.29
C PHE A 9 -15.03 -9.73 9.35
N ARG A 10 -15.47 -9.84 10.61
CA ARG A 10 -14.75 -9.29 11.77
C ARG A 10 -13.66 -10.27 12.20
N GLY A 11 -12.40 -9.82 12.21
CA GLY A 11 -11.28 -10.62 12.67
C GLY A 11 -9.95 -10.06 12.19
N LYS A 12 -8.98 -9.89 13.10
CA LYS A 12 -7.65 -9.39 12.75
C LYS A 12 -6.95 -10.34 11.77
N GLU A 13 -7.10 -11.65 11.98
CA GLU A 13 -6.47 -12.68 11.15
C GLU A 13 -6.94 -12.64 9.69
N LEU A 14 -8.25 -12.65 9.44
CA LEU A 14 -8.81 -12.55 8.07
C LEU A 14 -8.44 -11.22 7.39
N LYS A 15 -8.40 -10.13 8.15
CA LYS A 15 -7.93 -8.83 7.66
C LYS A 15 -6.45 -8.89 7.23
N ASP A 16 -5.59 -9.52 8.04
CA ASP A 16 -4.17 -9.62 7.77
C ASP A 16 -3.91 -10.55 6.58
N LEU A 17 -4.67 -11.64 6.44
CA LEU A 17 -4.64 -12.51 5.26
C LEU A 17 -5.09 -11.76 3.99
N LEU A 18 -6.18 -11.01 4.05
CA LEU A 18 -6.61 -10.19 2.92
C LEU A 18 -5.54 -9.15 2.53
N TRP A 19 -4.88 -8.54 3.50
CA TRP A 19 -3.75 -7.63 3.26
C TRP A 19 -2.54 -8.32 2.65
N LYS A 20 -2.26 -9.58 3.00
CA LYS A 20 -1.23 -10.38 2.35
C LYS A 20 -1.61 -10.69 0.90
N ALA A 21 -2.87 -11.02 0.63
CA ALA A 21 -3.36 -11.29 -0.72
C ALA A 21 -3.32 -10.04 -1.61
N THR A 22 -3.66 -8.87 -1.08
CA THR A 22 -3.61 -7.61 -1.85
C THR A 22 -2.18 -7.22 -2.22
N LYS A 23 -1.21 -7.50 -1.33
CA LYS A 23 0.21 -7.17 -1.53
C LYS A 23 1.02 -8.25 -2.25
N ALA A 24 0.45 -9.41 -2.53
CA ALA A 24 1.16 -10.49 -3.21
C ALA A 24 1.66 -10.02 -4.58
N SER A 25 2.97 -10.15 -4.82
CA SER A 25 3.60 -9.71 -6.08
C SER A 25 3.37 -10.68 -7.23
N TYR A 26 3.12 -11.96 -6.94
CA TYR A 26 2.97 -13.02 -7.95
C TYR A 26 1.67 -13.80 -7.72
N VAL A 27 1.10 -14.33 -8.80
CA VAL A 27 -0.17 -15.07 -8.78
C VAL A 27 -0.07 -16.33 -7.90
N SER A 28 1.08 -17.01 -7.87
CA SER A 28 1.31 -18.18 -7.01
C SER A 28 1.22 -17.82 -5.52
N ALA A 29 1.84 -16.71 -5.11
CA ALA A 29 1.77 -16.20 -3.74
C ALA A 29 0.34 -15.77 -3.39
N PHE A 30 -0.36 -15.13 -4.31
CA PHE A 30 -1.78 -14.77 -4.16
C PHE A 30 -2.65 -16.01 -3.91
N GLN A 31 -2.55 -17.03 -4.76
CA GLN A 31 -3.31 -18.27 -4.63
C GLN A 31 -3.04 -18.99 -3.30
N LYS A 32 -1.79 -18.99 -2.83
CA LYS A 32 -1.42 -19.56 -1.52
C LYS A 32 -2.16 -18.86 -0.37
N VAL A 33 -2.23 -17.53 -0.39
CA VAL A 33 -2.97 -16.77 0.63
C VAL A 33 -4.48 -16.96 0.49
N MET A 34 -5.01 -17.04 -0.74
CA MET A 34 -6.43 -17.32 -0.97
C MET A 34 -6.86 -18.69 -0.42
N LYS A 35 -6.00 -19.71 -0.52
CA LYS A 35 -6.23 -21.02 0.14
C LYS A 35 -6.29 -20.90 1.66
N GLN A 36 -5.38 -20.14 2.28
CA GLN A 36 -5.42 -19.88 3.73
C GLN A 36 -6.72 -19.16 4.16
N ILE A 37 -7.23 -18.26 3.32
CA ILE A 37 -8.53 -17.62 3.58
C ILE A 37 -9.65 -18.65 3.50
N ALA A 38 -9.65 -19.56 2.51
CA ALA A 38 -10.65 -20.61 2.37
C ALA A 38 -10.67 -21.59 3.55
N GLU A 39 -9.49 -21.96 4.06
CA GLU A 39 -9.35 -22.81 5.26
C GLU A 39 -9.92 -22.14 6.52
N LYS A 40 -9.78 -20.81 6.61
CA LYS A 40 -10.25 -20.04 7.78
C LYS A 40 -11.73 -19.69 7.71
N SER A 41 -12.23 -19.34 6.53
CA SER A 41 -13.64 -19.03 6.30
C SER A 41 -13.97 -19.16 4.82
N LYS A 42 -14.79 -20.16 4.51
CA LYS A 42 -15.32 -20.38 3.15
C LYS A 42 -16.14 -19.19 2.66
N GLU A 43 -16.94 -18.58 3.54
CA GLU A 43 -17.78 -17.42 3.22
C GLU A 43 -16.94 -16.20 2.83
N ALA A 44 -15.83 -15.97 3.55
CA ALA A 44 -14.89 -14.90 3.23
C ALA A 44 -14.21 -15.13 1.88
N TYR A 45 -13.80 -16.38 1.61
CA TYR A 45 -13.24 -16.77 0.32
C TYR A 45 -14.25 -16.52 -0.82
N ASP A 46 -15.48 -17.03 -0.69
CA ASP A 46 -16.51 -16.89 -1.72
C ASP A 46 -16.85 -15.41 -1.99
N TRP A 47 -16.84 -14.58 -0.96
CA TRP A 47 -17.05 -13.14 -1.12
C TRP A 47 -15.92 -12.46 -1.91
N ILE A 48 -14.67 -12.82 -1.60
CA ILE A 48 -13.49 -12.27 -2.28
C ILE A 48 -13.43 -12.78 -3.72
N ASN A 49 -13.72 -14.05 -3.95
CA ASN A 49 -13.64 -14.71 -5.25
C ASN A 49 -14.67 -14.16 -6.26
N LYS A 50 -15.76 -13.54 -5.79
CA LYS A 50 -16.71 -12.81 -6.63
C LYS A 50 -16.17 -11.49 -7.20
N LYS A 51 -15.04 -10.98 -6.69
CA LYS A 51 -14.45 -9.71 -7.13
C LYS A 51 -13.30 -9.95 -8.09
N ASN A 52 -13.20 -9.14 -9.14
CA ASN A 52 -12.10 -9.24 -10.09
C ASN A 52 -10.75 -8.92 -9.40
N PRO A 53 -9.79 -9.86 -9.32
CA PRO A 53 -8.48 -9.64 -8.69
C PRO A 53 -7.68 -8.47 -9.29
N GLN A 54 -7.91 -8.15 -10.57
CA GLN A 54 -7.26 -7.00 -11.25
C GLN A 54 -7.61 -5.65 -10.63
N GLU A 55 -8.69 -5.57 -9.84
CA GLU A 55 -9.12 -4.30 -9.22
C GLU A 55 -8.50 -4.07 -7.84
N TRP A 56 -7.87 -5.09 -7.23
CA TRP A 56 -7.51 -5.01 -5.82
C TRP A 56 -6.26 -5.81 -5.39
N SER A 57 -5.68 -6.66 -6.25
CA SER A 57 -4.45 -7.40 -5.95
C SER A 57 -3.31 -7.01 -6.88
N ARG A 58 -2.13 -6.72 -6.30
CA ARG A 58 -0.91 -6.34 -7.02
C ARG A 58 -0.53 -7.35 -8.09
N SER A 59 -0.58 -8.64 -7.75
CA SER A 59 -0.22 -9.75 -8.65
C SER A 59 -1.01 -9.81 -9.95
N HIS A 60 -2.16 -9.13 -10.01
CA HIS A 60 -3.05 -9.09 -11.17
C HIS A 60 -3.14 -7.71 -11.83
N PHE A 61 -2.35 -6.73 -11.36
CA PHE A 61 -2.24 -5.43 -12.04
C PHE A 61 -1.40 -5.57 -13.31
N SER A 62 -1.69 -4.73 -14.31
CA SER A 62 -0.86 -4.66 -15.51
C SER A 62 0.55 -4.21 -15.14
N SER A 63 1.57 -4.87 -15.70
CA SER A 63 2.99 -4.53 -15.52
C SER A 63 3.34 -3.12 -16.02
N ASN A 64 2.47 -2.49 -16.81
CA ASN A 64 2.67 -1.14 -17.33
C ASN A 64 2.44 -0.04 -16.27
N LEU A 65 1.84 -0.38 -15.12
CA LEU A 65 1.50 0.55 -14.06
C LEU A 65 2.24 0.14 -12.77
N GLU A 66 3.46 0.64 -12.59
CA GLU A 66 4.22 0.51 -11.33
C GLU A 66 3.67 1.44 -10.24
N CYS A 67 2.40 1.30 -9.91
CA CYS A 67 1.79 2.03 -8.80
C CYS A 67 1.83 1.19 -7.53
N ASP A 68 2.66 1.61 -6.57
CA ASP A 68 2.75 0.97 -5.26
C ASP A 68 1.46 1.16 -4.42
N MET A 69 0.55 2.05 -4.85
CA MET A 69 -0.73 2.32 -4.20
C MET A 69 -1.81 1.31 -4.62
N LEU A 70 -2.04 0.35 -3.74
CA LEU A 70 -2.91 -0.79 -4.01
C LEU A 70 -4.42 -0.54 -3.91
N LEU A 71 -4.89 0.65 -3.54
CA LEU A 71 -6.29 0.86 -3.18
C LEU A 71 -6.82 2.28 -3.42
N ASN A 72 -8.15 2.36 -3.45
CA ASN A 72 -9.11 3.49 -3.32
C ASN A 72 -8.76 4.55 -2.24
N ASN A 73 -7.58 4.50 -1.62
CA ASN A 73 -7.09 5.45 -0.64
C ASN A 73 -6.90 6.85 -1.21
N LEU A 74 -6.55 6.98 -2.50
CA LEU A 74 -6.42 8.29 -3.14
C LEU A 74 -7.77 8.98 -3.28
N SER A 75 -8.76 8.29 -3.83
CA SER A 75 -10.13 8.77 -3.98
C SER A 75 -10.79 8.98 -2.62
N GLU A 76 -10.63 8.08 -1.65
CA GLU A 76 -11.13 8.26 -0.27
C GLU A 76 -10.45 9.46 0.41
N SER A 77 -9.14 9.62 0.29
CA SER A 77 -8.41 10.77 0.86
C SER A 77 -8.79 12.08 0.18
N PHE A 78 -9.01 12.07 -1.14
CA PHE A 78 -9.46 13.23 -1.89
C PHE A 78 -10.89 13.61 -1.49
N ASN A 79 -11.81 12.64 -1.46
CA ASN A 79 -13.20 12.84 -1.05
C ASN A 79 -13.30 13.41 0.37
N ALA A 80 -12.50 12.89 1.30
CA ALA A 80 -12.42 13.44 2.66
C ALA A 80 -11.83 14.85 2.70
N MET A 81 -10.86 15.14 1.82
CA MET A 81 -10.22 16.46 1.75
C MET A 81 -11.19 17.55 1.26
N ILE A 82 -12.10 17.22 0.35
CA ILE A 82 -13.05 18.18 -0.24
C ILE A 82 -14.46 18.10 0.36
N LEU A 83 -14.69 17.30 1.40
CA LEU A 83 -16.01 17.06 1.97
C LEU A 83 -16.72 18.39 2.32
N ASP A 84 -16.07 19.23 3.13
CA ASP A 84 -16.63 20.53 3.54
C ASP A 84 -16.75 21.52 2.37
N ALA A 85 -15.85 21.42 1.37
CA ALA A 85 -15.84 22.32 0.22
C ALA A 85 -16.97 22.01 -0.77
N ARG A 86 -17.48 20.78 -0.79
CA ARG A 86 -18.54 20.33 -1.71
C ARG A 86 -19.91 20.93 -1.41
N GLU A 87 -20.14 21.37 -0.19
CA GLU A 87 -21.39 22.02 0.22
C GLU A 87 -21.42 23.51 -0.17
N MET A 88 -20.32 24.03 -0.73
CA MET A 88 -20.19 25.43 -1.15
C MET A 88 -20.55 25.62 -2.63
N GLY A 89 -20.85 26.86 -3.03
CA GLY A 89 -20.96 27.21 -4.45
C GLY A 89 -19.65 26.96 -5.22
N ILE A 90 -19.72 26.74 -6.53
CA ILE A 90 -18.58 26.31 -7.39
C ILE A 90 -17.33 27.19 -7.18
N VAL A 91 -17.49 28.51 -7.18
CA VAL A 91 -16.38 29.45 -6.99
C VAL A 91 -15.74 29.29 -5.61
N SER A 92 -16.56 29.24 -4.55
CA SER A 92 -16.10 29.06 -3.18
C SER A 92 -15.44 27.69 -2.95
N MET A 93 -15.96 26.63 -3.58
CA MET A 93 -15.37 25.29 -3.52
C MET A 93 -13.96 25.28 -4.12
N LEU A 94 -13.77 25.87 -5.30
CA LEU A 94 -12.46 25.94 -5.95
C LEU A 94 -11.46 26.73 -5.10
N GLU A 95 -11.91 27.84 -4.51
CA GLU A 95 -11.08 28.68 -3.65
C GLU A 95 -10.66 27.97 -2.35
N ALA A 96 -11.59 27.20 -1.74
CA ALA A 96 -11.30 26.38 -0.58
C ALA A 96 -10.27 25.28 -0.90
N ILE A 97 -10.41 24.59 -2.04
CA ILE A 97 -9.46 23.57 -2.50
C ILE A 97 -8.09 24.20 -2.74
N ARG A 98 -8.03 25.32 -3.47
CA ARG A 98 -6.79 26.07 -3.77
C ARG A 98 -6.06 26.44 -2.49
N THR A 99 -6.75 27.06 -1.54
CA THR A 99 -6.19 27.49 -0.25
C THR A 99 -5.68 26.32 0.57
N LYS A 100 -6.40 25.20 0.59
CA LYS A 100 -6.00 23.98 1.29
C LYS A 100 -4.74 23.36 0.70
N LEU A 101 -4.63 23.32 -0.62
CA LEU A 101 -3.43 22.86 -1.33
C LEU A 101 -2.23 23.76 -1.05
N MET A 102 -2.40 25.08 -1.14
CA MET A 102 -1.33 26.04 -0.83
C MET A 102 -0.81 25.89 0.60
N ARG A 103 -1.72 25.81 1.59
CA ARG A 103 -1.35 25.60 3.00
C ARG A 103 -0.57 24.30 3.17
N ARG A 104 -1.00 23.22 2.51
CA ARG A 104 -0.31 21.92 2.57
C ARG A 104 1.10 21.96 1.99
N VAL A 105 1.27 22.62 0.84
CA VAL A 105 2.60 22.80 0.22
C VAL A 105 3.50 23.63 1.12
N HIS A 106 2.99 24.73 1.67
CA HIS A 106 3.71 25.60 2.59
C HIS A 106 4.16 24.85 3.85
N GLN A 107 3.26 24.13 4.51
CA GLN A 107 3.57 23.30 5.69
C GLN A 107 4.64 22.25 5.39
N ARG A 108 4.57 21.59 4.23
CA ARG A 108 5.58 20.61 3.81
C ARG A 108 6.94 21.26 3.58
N ARG A 109 6.98 22.41 2.91
CA ARG A 109 8.20 23.20 2.72
C ARG A 109 8.83 23.54 4.06
N ASP A 110 8.05 24.10 4.99
CA ASP A 110 8.56 24.51 6.30
C ASP A 110 9.01 23.33 7.14
N SER A 111 8.28 22.22 7.09
CA SER A 111 8.70 20.98 7.76
C SER A 111 10.05 20.46 7.24
N MET A 112 10.32 20.62 5.93
CA MET A 112 11.58 20.20 5.32
C MET A 112 12.75 21.17 5.56
N LYS A 113 12.50 22.43 5.93
CA LYS A 113 13.58 23.40 6.26
C LYS A 113 14.46 22.91 7.42
N ASN A 114 13.86 22.19 8.37
CA ASN A 114 14.54 21.69 9.57
C ASN A 114 15.05 20.25 9.41
N VAL A 115 14.92 19.66 8.23
CA VAL A 115 15.42 18.31 7.95
C VAL A 115 16.84 18.41 7.42
N HIS A 116 17.78 17.89 8.20
CA HIS A 116 19.17 17.77 7.79
C HIS A 116 19.40 16.37 7.20
N GLY A 117 19.63 16.28 5.90
CA GLY A 117 19.91 15.03 5.20
C GLY A 117 19.42 15.01 3.76
N THR A 118 19.98 14.11 2.96
CA THR A 118 19.65 13.97 1.53
C THR A 118 18.29 13.28 1.31
N LEU A 119 17.81 12.54 2.30
CA LEU A 119 16.57 11.77 2.22
C LEU A 119 15.46 12.39 3.06
N CYS A 120 14.23 12.32 2.54
CA CYS A 120 13.04 12.69 3.30
C CYS A 120 12.90 11.81 4.55
N PRO A 121 12.42 12.35 5.70
CA PRO A 121 12.42 11.62 6.98
C PRO A 121 11.68 10.28 6.94
N LYS A 122 10.62 10.18 6.13
CA LYS A 122 9.86 8.95 5.96
C LYS A 122 10.66 7.84 5.27
N ILE A 123 11.42 8.21 4.23
CA ILE A 123 12.28 7.26 3.49
C ILE A 123 13.48 6.90 4.35
N GLN A 124 14.09 7.87 5.03
CA GLN A 124 15.17 7.63 5.99
C GLN A 124 14.74 6.61 7.06
N LYS A 125 13.56 6.79 7.66
CA LYS A 125 13.00 5.84 8.64
C LYS A 125 12.76 4.44 8.07
N GLN A 126 12.38 4.33 6.79
CA GLN A 126 12.24 3.02 6.13
C GLN A 126 13.61 2.37 5.90
N LEU A 127 14.59 3.16 5.48
CA LEU A 127 15.96 2.70 5.29
C LEU A 127 16.59 2.25 6.61
N ASP A 128 16.40 2.99 7.69
CA ASP A 128 16.96 2.63 9.00
C ASP A 128 16.37 1.31 9.53
N LYS A 129 15.07 1.05 9.31
CA LYS A 129 14.47 -0.27 9.58
C LYS A 129 15.03 -1.39 8.70
N ALA A 130 15.33 -1.08 7.44
CA ALA A 130 15.95 -2.05 6.56
C ALA A 130 17.39 -2.37 7.02
N LYS A 131 18.15 -1.37 7.50
CA LYS A 131 19.48 -1.57 8.10
C LYS A 131 19.42 -2.47 9.32
N GLU A 132 18.46 -2.24 10.22
CA GLU A 132 18.25 -3.10 11.40
C GLU A 132 18.01 -4.56 11.03
N THR A 133 17.40 -4.83 9.87
CA THR A 133 17.10 -6.20 9.42
C THR A 133 18.14 -6.76 8.45
N CYS A 134 19.17 -5.98 8.11
CA CYS A 134 20.18 -6.34 7.12
C CYS A 134 21.00 -7.56 7.54
N PHE A 135 21.23 -7.76 8.84
CA PHE A 135 21.97 -8.91 9.35
C PHE A 135 21.27 -10.27 9.09
N MET A 136 19.97 -10.24 8.75
CA MET A 136 19.20 -11.44 8.38
C MET A 136 19.40 -11.85 6.92
N PHE A 137 20.19 -11.11 6.15
CA PHE A 137 20.44 -11.36 4.74
C PHE A 137 21.93 -11.57 4.48
N THR A 138 22.26 -12.62 3.76
CA THR A 138 23.60 -12.92 3.27
C THR A 138 23.67 -12.58 1.79
N LEU A 139 24.79 -11.96 1.37
CA LEU A 139 25.05 -11.65 -0.03
C LEU A 139 25.92 -12.78 -0.61
N GLU A 140 25.41 -13.46 -1.64
CA GLU A 140 26.19 -14.39 -2.44
C GLU A 140 26.44 -13.82 -3.84
N TRP A 141 27.66 -13.95 -4.32
CA TRP A 141 28.01 -13.50 -5.66
C TRP A 141 27.39 -14.41 -6.72
N SER A 142 26.68 -13.84 -7.69
CA SER A 142 25.92 -14.58 -8.72
C SER A 142 26.49 -14.39 -10.13
N GLY A 143 27.64 -13.72 -10.27
CA GLY A 143 28.27 -13.40 -11.54
C GLY A 143 28.37 -11.90 -11.80
N ASP A 144 29.44 -11.46 -12.47
CA ASP A 144 29.71 -10.06 -12.80
C ASP A 144 29.57 -9.12 -11.58
N SER A 145 28.74 -8.08 -11.69
CA SER A 145 28.38 -7.14 -10.62
C SER A 145 27.05 -7.49 -9.93
N LYS A 146 26.57 -8.73 -10.07
CA LYS A 146 25.29 -9.18 -9.51
C LYS A 146 25.51 -10.01 -8.25
N PHE A 147 24.65 -9.75 -7.26
CA PHE A 147 24.62 -10.46 -6.00
C PHE A 147 23.20 -10.97 -5.74
N GLN A 148 23.10 -12.17 -5.19
CA GLN A 148 21.87 -12.75 -4.69
C GLN A 148 21.77 -12.50 -3.19
N PHE A 149 20.57 -12.13 -2.74
CA PHE A 149 20.25 -12.01 -1.32
C PHE A 149 19.63 -13.33 -0.83
N LEU A 150 20.23 -13.92 0.20
CA LEU A 150 19.73 -15.11 0.89
C LEU A 150 19.26 -14.71 2.29
N GLY A 151 18.00 -14.94 2.63
CA GLY A 151 17.44 -14.55 3.93
C GLY A 151 15.92 -14.78 4.03
N MET A 152 15.34 -14.56 5.22
CA MET A 152 13.91 -14.85 5.47
C MET A 152 12.98 -14.06 4.53
N GLY A 153 12.25 -14.79 3.68
CA GLY A 153 11.23 -14.24 2.78
C GLY A 153 11.62 -14.21 1.30
N VAL A 154 12.87 -14.54 0.96
CA VAL A 154 13.30 -14.79 -0.42
C VAL A 154 13.24 -16.31 -0.65
N ASN A 155 12.05 -16.83 -0.93
CA ASN A 155 11.95 -18.16 -1.51
C ASN A 155 12.05 -17.97 -3.03
N LEU A 156 13.07 -18.57 -3.64
CA LEU A 156 13.11 -18.85 -5.07
C LEU A 156 11.84 -19.60 -5.50
#